data_AF-J6F825-F1
#
_entry.id   AF-J6F825-F1
#
_cell.length_a   1.000
_cell.length_b   1.000
_cell.length_c   1.000
_cell.angle_alpha   90.00
_cell.angle_beta   90.00
_cell.angle_gamma   90.00
#
_symmetry.space_group_name_H-M   'P 1'
#
loop_
_entity.id
_entity.type
_entity.pdbx_description
1 polymer ?
#
loop_
_entity_poly.entity_id
_entity_poly.type
_entity_poly.pdbx_seq_one_letter_code
_entity_poly.pdbx_strand_id
1 'polypeptide(L)'
;MGYAKRAHLMNAMVPGLSGGKMSSSDAKSKIDFLDTPAEIKSKLKAALCTPGEVEGNGVLAFLKTVLIPVQELREEQARARGEERYKGEGSFAKADSPVGTLFSIPRPEKYGGDMHFSSYQALEDAYAKEELHPGDLKAGVTEALTSLLGPIRKVFDASPEWQEAEKLGYPNASVAAGAAPAKKEPKAKKPQKSNKPPTEEELIKLRAEKEKQKAAKAAAKAAAAGGAAGAAAGAAAGAAAGPSRTILNTEMPKLKLLSKGKVRDIYALPDEKDADKLLFVATDRMSAFDVIMNNGIPQKGATLTELSLFWFHKLRNVIPNHVLTPSLEGASPAALNGATAWEEFPRSLDEYRDQLEGRSMIVKKCEVVKIEAIVRGYITGSAWSEYKKSQTVHGIPMPAGLVESQKLPKAIFTPSTKADLGDHDENIHPDKVKDICGPELAAEIERVALALYNEAAAYALERGLILADTKFEFGLLDTPNGKQLILIDEALTPDSSRYWAAADYEAGKPQPSFDKQYLRDWLIKENLKGKEDVTLPEDVVAETKSKYEEARDRVMGRGKFAAKK
;
A
#
# COMPACT_ATOMS: atom_id res chain seq x y z
N MET A 1 -12.44 -31.09 -0.70
CA MET A 1 -12.69 -31.35 0.73
C MET A 1 -13.37 -30.12 1.34
N GLY A 2 -14.55 -29.78 0.81
CA GLY A 2 -15.14 -28.44 0.87
C GLY A 2 -15.91 -28.13 2.13
N TYR A 3 -15.30 -27.33 3.00
CA TYR A 3 -16.02 -26.43 3.90
C TYR A 3 -15.58 -25.01 3.52
N ALA A 4 -16.52 -24.14 3.20
CA ALA A 4 -16.21 -22.73 2.97
C ALA A 4 -15.62 -22.15 4.27
N LYS A 5 -14.57 -21.32 4.17
CA LYS A 5 -14.02 -20.63 5.34
C LYS A 5 -15.06 -19.60 5.82
N ARG A 6 -15.35 -19.58 7.13
CA ARG A 6 -16.21 -18.55 7.72
C ARG A 6 -15.59 -17.17 7.50
N ALA A 7 -16.40 -16.23 6.99
CA ALA A 7 -15.98 -14.85 6.78
C ALA A 7 -15.57 -14.21 8.12
N HIS A 8 -14.42 -13.53 8.13
CA HIS A 8 -13.82 -12.98 9.33
C HIS A 8 -13.14 -11.64 9.07
N LEU A 9 -12.97 -10.83 10.11
CA LEU A 9 -12.37 -9.49 10.03
C LEU A 9 -10.84 -9.49 9.88
N MET A 10 -10.19 -10.64 10.02
CA MET A 10 -8.73 -10.72 9.94
C MET A 10 -8.24 -10.95 8.51
N ASN A 11 -7.10 -10.39 8.16
CA ASN A 11 -6.47 -10.51 6.84
C ASN A 11 -4.98 -10.90 6.98
N ALA A 12 -4.29 -11.21 5.88
CA ALA A 12 -2.90 -11.68 5.92
C ALA A 12 -1.91 -10.68 6.58
N MET A 13 -2.30 -9.42 6.76
CA MET A 13 -1.52 -8.36 7.40
C MET A 13 -1.68 -8.33 8.92
N VAL A 14 -2.63 -9.08 9.48
CA VAL A 14 -2.88 -9.13 10.93
C VAL A 14 -2.39 -10.47 11.50
N PRO A 15 -1.49 -10.48 12.51
CA PRO A 15 -1.17 -11.71 13.22
C PRO A 15 -2.44 -12.28 13.86
N GLY A 16 -2.52 -13.60 13.99
CA GLY A 16 -3.62 -14.22 14.73
C GLY A 16 -3.63 -13.68 16.16
N LEU A 17 -4.82 -13.59 16.77
CA LEU A 17 -4.96 -13.02 18.11
C LEU A 17 -4.06 -13.69 19.15
N SER A 18 -3.65 -14.95 18.93
CA SER A 18 -2.72 -15.71 19.79
C SER A 18 -1.23 -15.44 19.55
N GLY A 19 -0.85 -14.48 18.70
CA GLY A 19 0.54 -14.09 18.44
C GLY A 19 1.27 -14.92 17.36
N GLY A 20 0.58 -15.86 16.72
CA GLY A 20 1.10 -16.68 15.63
C GLY A 20 0.42 -16.40 14.28
N LYS A 21 0.77 -17.18 13.25
CA LYS A 21 0.03 -17.15 11.97
C LYS A 21 -1.43 -17.55 12.22
N MET A 22 -2.36 -16.84 11.59
CA MET A 22 -3.77 -17.20 11.64
C MET A 22 -4.00 -18.62 11.16
N SER A 23 -4.78 -19.40 11.90
CA SER A 23 -5.16 -20.75 11.51
C SER A 23 -6.63 -20.78 11.13
N SER A 24 -6.92 -21.25 9.91
CA SER A 24 -8.30 -21.46 9.47
C SER A 24 -9.04 -22.53 10.28
N SER A 25 -8.31 -23.39 11.00
CA SER A 25 -8.88 -24.41 11.89
C SER A 25 -8.99 -23.98 13.35
N ASP A 26 -8.42 -22.84 13.74
CA ASP A 26 -8.52 -22.31 15.11
C ASP A 26 -9.43 -21.07 15.15
N ALA A 27 -10.68 -21.28 15.53
CA ALA A 27 -11.67 -20.21 15.70
C ALA A 27 -11.26 -19.16 16.75
N LYS A 28 -10.35 -19.50 17.69
CA LYS A 28 -9.87 -18.55 18.72
C LYS A 28 -8.84 -17.58 18.16
N SER A 29 -8.25 -17.88 17.01
CA SER A 29 -7.21 -17.05 16.39
C SER A 29 -7.76 -15.85 15.61
N LYS A 30 -9.09 -15.76 15.43
CA LYS A 30 -9.77 -14.78 14.56
C LYS A 30 -11.10 -14.26 15.11
N ILE A 31 -11.53 -13.08 14.65
CA ILE A 31 -12.87 -12.52 14.91
C ILE A 31 -13.76 -12.75 13.68
N ASP A 32 -14.84 -13.52 13.84
CA ASP A 32 -15.85 -13.78 12.81
C ASP A 32 -16.98 -12.71 12.90
N PHE A 33 -17.64 -12.39 11.78
CA PHE A 33 -18.67 -11.32 11.74
C PHE A 33 -19.86 -11.55 12.67
N LEU A 34 -20.16 -12.82 12.95
CA LEU A 34 -21.29 -13.24 13.79
C LEU A 34 -20.87 -13.59 15.23
N ASP A 35 -19.60 -13.34 15.61
CA ASP A 35 -19.17 -13.56 17.00
C ASP A 35 -20.03 -12.73 17.95
N THR A 36 -20.57 -13.37 18.98
CA THR A 36 -21.31 -12.72 20.07
C THR A 36 -20.38 -11.84 20.90
N PRO A 37 -20.90 -10.85 21.68
CA PRO A 37 -20.07 -10.05 22.57
C PRO A 37 -19.26 -10.90 23.57
N ALA A 38 -19.81 -12.04 23.99
CA ALA A 38 -19.14 -12.99 24.88
C ALA A 38 -17.96 -13.69 24.19
N GLU A 39 -18.11 -14.08 22.91
CA GLU A 39 -17.05 -14.70 22.13
C GLU A 39 -15.92 -13.71 21.83
N ILE A 40 -16.25 -12.48 21.40
CA ILE A 40 -15.28 -11.40 21.19
C ILE A 40 -14.46 -11.17 22.47
N LYS A 41 -15.14 -11.02 23.61
CA LYS A 41 -14.51 -10.83 24.92
C LYS A 41 -13.61 -12.01 25.28
N SER A 42 -14.06 -13.25 25.05
CA SER A 42 -13.27 -14.45 25.32
C SER A 42 -12.01 -14.52 24.45
N LYS A 43 -12.14 -14.24 23.15
CA LYS A 43 -11.03 -14.26 22.18
C LYS A 43 -10.00 -13.18 22.50
N LEU A 44 -10.43 -11.95 22.77
CA LEU A 44 -9.51 -10.87 23.15
C LEU A 44 -8.88 -11.07 24.53
N LYS A 45 -9.60 -11.68 25.48
CA LYS A 45 -8.99 -12.06 26.77
C LYS A 45 -7.80 -12.99 26.56
N ALA A 46 -7.94 -13.97 25.66
CA ALA A 46 -6.90 -14.94 25.31
C ALA A 46 -5.82 -14.40 24.36
N ALA A 47 -6.01 -13.21 23.79
CA ALA A 47 -5.08 -12.66 22.81
C ALA A 47 -3.72 -12.29 23.41
N LEU A 48 -2.65 -12.45 22.63
CA LEU A 48 -1.30 -12.00 22.97
C LEU A 48 -1.27 -10.47 23.02
N CYS A 49 -0.94 -9.95 24.19
CA CYS A 49 -0.97 -8.52 24.52
C CYS A 49 -0.08 -8.28 25.74
N THR A 50 1.23 -8.46 25.56
CA THR A 50 2.21 -8.30 26.64
C THR A 50 2.38 -6.81 26.96
N PRO A 51 2.40 -6.38 28.24
CA PRO A 51 2.62 -4.98 28.61
C PRO A 51 3.88 -4.40 27.97
N GLY A 52 3.80 -3.20 27.40
CA GLY A 52 4.95 -2.51 26.78
C GLY A 52 5.43 -3.09 25.43
N GLU A 53 5.05 -4.32 25.08
CA GLU A 53 5.46 -4.95 23.81
C GLU A 53 4.45 -4.66 22.70
N VAL A 54 4.92 -3.88 21.72
CA VAL A 54 4.15 -3.53 20.51
C VAL A 54 4.29 -4.62 19.44
N GLU A 55 5.50 -5.14 19.23
CA GLU A 55 5.76 -6.15 18.21
C GLU A 55 5.06 -7.48 18.54
N GLY A 56 4.38 -8.07 17.55
CA GLY A 56 3.63 -9.32 17.74
C GLY A 56 2.34 -9.21 18.56
N ASN A 57 1.97 -8.00 19.00
CA ASN A 57 0.76 -7.77 19.78
C ASN A 57 -0.50 -7.84 18.91
N GLY A 58 -1.22 -8.95 18.99
CA GLY A 58 -2.40 -9.20 18.14
C GLY A 58 -3.54 -8.20 18.34
N VAL A 59 -3.64 -7.61 19.55
CA VAL A 59 -4.67 -6.62 19.86
C VAL A 59 -4.35 -5.26 19.22
N LEU A 60 -3.10 -4.80 19.35
CA LEU A 60 -2.64 -3.56 18.71
C LEU A 60 -2.66 -3.68 17.19
N ALA A 61 -2.18 -4.80 16.64
CA ALA A 61 -2.19 -5.02 15.20
C ALA A 61 -3.61 -5.03 14.61
N PHE A 62 -4.58 -5.60 15.33
CA PHE A 62 -5.98 -5.56 14.91
C PHE A 62 -6.56 -4.14 15.00
N LEU A 63 -6.30 -3.44 16.09
CA LEU A 63 -6.71 -2.03 16.27
C LEU A 63 -6.18 -1.16 15.13
N LYS A 64 -4.88 -1.26 14.81
CA LYS A 64 -4.19 -0.55 13.73
C LYS A 64 -4.81 -0.80 12.36
N THR A 65 -5.12 -2.06 12.07
CA THR A 65 -5.44 -2.50 10.71
C THR A 65 -6.93 -2.46 10.40
N VAL A 66 -7.79 -2.55 11.44
CA VAL A 66 -9.24 -2.68 11.26
C VAL A 66 -10.00 -1.51 11.89
N LEU A 67 -9.84 -1.29 13.20
CA LEU A 67 -10.69 -0.34 13.91
C LEU A 67 -10.32 1.12 13.62
N ILE A 68 -9.03 1.45 13.61
CA ILE A 68 -8.58 2.83 13.35
C ILE A 68 -8.99 3.30 11.94
N PRO A 69 -8.72 2.54 10.86
CA PRO A 69 -9.13 2.96 9.51
C PRO A 69 -10.65 3.14 9.36
N VAL A 70 -11.44 2.30 10.04
CA VAL A 70 -12.91 2.43 10.04
C VAL A 70 -13.35 3.73 10.70
N GLN A 71 -12.74 4.14 11.83
CA GLN A 71 -13.07 5.42 12.44
C GLN A 71 -12.57 6.59 11.59
N GLU A 72 -11.34 6.54 11.07
CA GLU A 72 -10.79 7.60 10.22
C GLU A 72 -11.69 7.88 9.01
N LEU A 73 -12.18 6.83 8.36
CA LEU A 73 -13.14 6.94 7.26
C LEU A 73 -14.46 7.60 7.70
N ARG A 74 -14.97 7.27 8.89
CA ARG A 74 -16.19 7.89 9.44
C ARG A 74 -15.99 9.38 9.73
N GLU A 75 -14.86 9.75 10.32
CA GLU A 75 -14.51 11.15 10.59
C GLU A 75 -14.26 11.94 9.30
N GLU A 76 -13.67 11.31 8.28
CA GLU A 76 -13.55 11.89 6.94
C GLU A 76 -14.93 12.17 6.33
N GLN A 77 -15.84 11.19 6.38
CA GLN A 77 -17.21 11.35 5.88
C GLN A 77 -17.99 12.43 6.64
N ALA A 78 -17.80 12.54 7.96
CA ALA A 78 -18.40 13.59 8.78
C ALA A 78 -17.88 14.98 8.37
N ARG A 79 -16.56 15.13 8.22
CA ARG A 79 -15.94 16.37 7.74
C ARG A 79 -16.42 16.77 6.35
N ALA A 80 -16.60 15.80 5.45
CA ALA A 80 -17.17 16.05 4.12
C ALA A 80 -18.62 16.57 4.16
N ARG A 81 -19.38 16.31 5.24
CA ARG A 81 -20.71 16.87 5.48
C ARG A 81 -20.70 18.19 6.27
N GLY A 82 -19.52 18.72 6.60
CA GLY A 82 -19.38 19.91 7.45
C GLY A 82 -19.62 19.65 8.94
N GLU A 83 -19.59 18.38 9.37
CA GLU A 83 -19.67 18.01 10.78
C GLU A 83 -18.28 18.05 11.43
N GLU A 84 -18.19 18.55 12.66
CA GLU A 84 -16.92 18.58 13.41
C GLU A 84 -16.41 17.18 13.81
N ARG A 85 -17.31 16.20 13.89
CA ARG A 85 -17.00 14.79 14.15
C ARG A 85 -18.14 13.87 13.74
N TYR A 86 -17.83 12.59 13.54
CA TYR A 86 -18.84 11.56 13.38
C TYR A 86 -19.63 11.35 14.68
N LYS A 87 -20.97 11.50 14.62
CA LYS A 87 -21.89 11.31 15.76
C LYS A 87 -22.83 10.11 15.59
N GLY A 88 -22.62 9.28 14.56
CA GLY A 88 -23.48 8.14 14.27
C GLY A 88 -23.22 6.93 15.18
N GLU A 89 -24.15 5.97 15.14
CA GLU A 89 -23.99 4.67 15.78
C GLU A 89 -22.69 4.01 15.29
N GLY A 90 -21.97 3.37 16.21
CA GLY A 90 -20.71 2.69 15.90
C GLY A 90 -19.44 3.50 16.11
N SER A 91 -19.48 4.77 16.50
CA SER A 91 -18.27 5.58 16.78
C SER A 91 -17.39 4.92 17.85
N PHE A 92 -16.08 4.90 17.62
CA PHE A 92 -15.09 4.42 18.61
C PHE A 92 -14.54 5.54 19.51
N ALA A 93 -14.92 6.79 19.23
CA ALA A 93 -14.71 7.92 20.12
C ALA A 93 -15.96 8.12 20.98
N LYS A 94 -15.79 8.22 22.31
CA LYS A 94 -16.89 8.53 23.24
C LYS A 94 -17.44 9.93 22.97
N ALA A 95 -18.73 10.13 23.23
CA ALA A 95 -19.43 11.38 22.90
C ALA A 95 -18.87 12.60 23.64
N ASP A 96 -18.39 12.40 24.87
CA ASP A 96 -17.77 13.39 25.76
C ASP A 96 -16.26 13.57 25.53
N SER A 97 -15.64 12.79 24.63
CA SER A 97 -14.22 12.91 24.31
C SER A 97 -13.89 14.23 23.58
N PRO A 98 -12.66 14.76 23.71
CA PRO A 98 -12.23 15.93 22.94
C PRO A 98 -12.43 15.77 21.43
N VAL A 99 -12.72 16.86 20.73
CA VAL A 99 -12.81 16.88 19.25
C VAL A 99 -11.47 16.43 18.65
N GLY A 100 -11.53 15.59 17.62
CA GLY A 100 -10.35 14.95 17.03
C GLY A 100 -9.93 13.63 17.68
N THR A 101 -10.63 13.16 18.72
CA THR A 101 -10.44 11.80 19.24
C THR A 101 -10.88 10.77 18.20
N LEU A 102 -10.01 9.81 17.90
CA LEU A 102 -10.31 8.65 17.05
C LEU A 102 -10.68 7.40 17.86
N PHE A 103 -10.05 7.21 19.03
CA PHE A 103 -10.31 6.01 19.82
C PHE A 103 -10.34 6.34 21.30
N SER A 104 -11.37 5.85 21.99
CA SER A 104 -11.51 5.98 23.44
C SER A 104 -11.35 4.63 24.11
N ILE A 105 -10.55 4.59 25.18
CA ILE A 105 -10.34 3.39 25.99
C ILE A 105 -11.03 3.59 27.33
N PRO A 106 -12.00 2.71 27.68
CA PRO A 106 -12.66 2.78 28.97
C PRO A 106 -11.68 2.42 30.07
N ARG A 107 -11.54 3.29 31.07
CA ARG A 107 -10.65 3.05 32.21
C ARG A 107 -11.28 3.57 33.50
N PRO A 108 -11.33 2.76 34.57
CA PRO A 108 -11.96 3.17 35.83
C PRO A 108 -11.38 4.49 36.38
N GLU A 109 -12.22 5.34 36.98
CA GLU A 109 -11.81 6.64 37.54
C GLU A 109 -10.63 6.53 38.53
N LYS A 110 -10.60 5.47 39.35
CA LYS A 110 -9.50 5.19 40.27
C LYS A 110 -8.12 4.98 39.60
N TYR A 111 -8.09 4.81 38.28
CA TYR A 111 -6.89 4.70 37.47
C TYR A 111 -6.71 5.89 36.51
N GLY A 112 -7.43 7.00 36.70
CA GLY A 112 -7.29 8.21 35.90
C GLY A 112 -8.40 8.45 34.87
N GLY A 113 -9.44 7.62 34.86
CA GLY A 113 -10.58 7.77 33.94
C GLY A 113 -10.24 7.37 32.51
N ASP A 114 -11.22 7.53 31.62
CA ASP A 114 -11.11 7.16 30.21
C ASP A 114 -9.93 7.83 29.52
N MET A 115 -9.31 7.11 28.59
CA MET A 115 -8.22 7.63 27.77
C MET A 115 -8.71 7.89 26.35
N HIS A 116 -8.34 9.04 25.79
CA HIS A 116 -8.76 9.46 24.45
C HIS A 116 -7.54 9.70 23.57
N PHE A 117 -7.51 9.07 22.40
CA PHE A 117 -6.39 9.13 21.47
C PHE A 117 -6.83 9.73 20.14
N SER A 118 -6.09 10.74 19.67
CA SER A 118 -6.30 11.39 18.38
C SER A 118 -5.61 10.69 17.21
N SER A 119 -4.73 9.71 17.49
CA SER A 119 -4.05 8.90 16.48
C SER A 119 -3.72 7.51 17.03
N TYR A 120 -3.51 6.54 16.13
CA TYR A 120 -2.97 5.24 16.52
C TYR A 120 -1.58 5.35 17.15
N GLN A 121 -0.71 6.24 16.63
CA GLN A 121 0.65 6.41 17.16
C GLN A 121 0.64 6.85 18.63
N ALA A 122 -0.24 7.78 19.00
CA ALA A 122 -0.37 8.21 20.39
C ALA A 122 -0.80 7.07 21.33
N LEU A 123 -1.67 6.18 20.85
CA LEU A 123 -2.12 5.00 21.59
C LEU A 123 -1.01 3.95 21.71
N GLU A 124 -0.30 3.67 20.62
CA GLU A 124 0.83 2.74 20.58
C GLU A 124 1.97 3.22 21.49
N ASP A 125 2.30 4.52 21.45
CA ASP A 125 3.30 5.13 22.33
C ASP A 125 2.91 5.03 23.81
N ALA A 126 1.63 5.30 24.14
CA ALA A 126 1.14 5.15 25.50
C ALA A 126 1.19 3.69 25.97
N TYR A 127 0.94 2.73 25.08
CA TYR A 127 1.09 1.31 25.38
C TYR A 127 2.56 0.91 25.59
N ALA A 128 3.46 1.35 24.71
CA ALA A 128 4.89 1.09 24.78
C ALA A 128 5.53 1.66 26.05
N LYS A 129 5.05 2.83 26.51
CA LYS A 129 5.45 3.47 27.77
C LYS A 129 4.78 2.85 29.01
N GLU A 130 3.95 1.83 28.82
CA GLU A 130 3.13 1.19 29.87
C GLU A 130 2.14 2.14 30.57
N GLU A 131 1.82 3.28 29.95
CA GLU A 131 0.79 4.22 30.42
C GLU A 131 -0.62 3.67 30.17
N LEU A 132 -0.78 2.89 29.10
CA LEU A 132 -1.97 2.13 28.76
C LEU A 132 -1.80 0.65 29.13
N HIS A 133 -2.62 0.16 30.06
CA HIS A 133 -2.57 -1.22 30.52
C HIS A 133 -3.22 -2.19 29.50
N PRO A 134 -2.68 -3.42 29.30
CA PRO A 134 -3.26 -4.39 28.34
C PRO A 134 -4.70 -4.78 28.61
N GLY A 135 -5.11 -4.79 29.89
CA GLY A 135 -6.50 -5.04 30.28
C GLY A 135 -7.45 -3.95 29.77
N ASP A 136 -7.03 -2.69 29.84
CA ASP A 136 -7.82 -1.54 29.40
C ASP A 136 -7.87 -1.51 27.86
N LEU A 137 -6.73 -1.75 27.20
CA LEU A 137 -6.66 -1.90 25.74
C LEU A 137 -7.61 -3.01 25.25
N LYS A 138 -7.55 -4.21 25.84
CA LYS A 138 -8.45 -5.32 25.49
C LYS A 138 -9.92 -4.95 25.71
N ALA A 139 -10.23 -4.21 26.78
CA ALA A 139 -11.60 -3.77 27.06
C ALA A 139 -12.09 -2.79 25.98
N GLY A 140 -11.30 -1.77 25.63
CA GLY A 140 -11.64 -0.80 24.60
C GLY A 140 -11.82 -1.44 23.21
N VAL A 141 -10.92 -2.34 22.82
CA VAL A 141 -11.05 -3.09 21.55
C VAL A 141 -12.28 -4.01 21.57
N THR A 142 -12.62 -4.61 22.72
CA THR A 142 -13.85 -5.43 22.88
C THR A 142 -15.11 -4.58 22.66
N GLU A 143 -15.17 -3.39 23.25
CA GLU A 143 -16.29 -2.47 23.12
C GLU A 143 -16.47 -2.00 21.67
N ALA A 144 -15.38 -1.56 21.04
CA ALA A 144 -15.37 -1.13 19.65
C ALA A 144 -15.83 -2.25 18.69
N LEU A 145 -15.30 -3.46 18.85
CA LEU A 145 -15.73 -4.62 18.04
C LEU A 145 -17.19 -4.99 18.26
N THR A 146 -17.66 -4.94 19.51
CA THR A 146 -19.04 -5.22 19.84
C THR A 146 -19.98 -4.21 19.18
N SER A 147 -19.60 -2.94 19.19
CA SER A 147 -20.34 -1.87 18.52
C SER A 147 -20.33 -2.05 17.00
N LEU A 148 -19.15 -2.33 16.41
CA LEU A 148 -18.98 -2.51 14.97
C LEU A 148 -19.81 -3.68 14.42
N LEU A 149 -19.83 -4.82 15.12
CA LEU A 149 -20.52 -6.04 14.68
C LEU A 149 -22.00 -6.08 15.11
N GLY A 150 -22.45 -5.18 15.98
CA GLY A 150 -23.83 -5.09 16.45
C GLY A 150 -24.87 -5.02 15.31
N PRO A 151 -24.77 -4.03 14.41
CA PRO A 151 -25.69 -3.91 13.28
C PRO A 151 -25.71 -5.13 12.36
N ILE A 152 -24.54 -5.74 12.11
CA ILE A 152 -24.41 -6.94 11.27
C ILE A 152 -25.18 -8.11 11.88
N ARG A 153 -24.98 -8.37 13.19
CA ARG A 153 -25.71 -9.41 13.91
C ARG A 153 -27.21 -9.15 13.92
N LYS A 154 -27.63 -7.90 14.13
CA LYS A 154 -29.05 -7.52 14.11
C LYS A 154 -29.71 -7.81 12.75
N VAL A 155 -29.02 -7.50 11.64
CA VAL A 155 -29.50 -7.82 10.29
C VAL A 155 -29.57 -9.32 10.07
N PHE A 156 -28.55 -10.07 10.53
CA PHE A 156 -28.53 -11.53 10.45
C PHE A 156 -29.65 -12.18 11.27
N ASP A 157 -29.87 -11.75 12.51
CA ASP A 157 -30.88 -12.29 13.42
C ASP A 157 -32.30 -12.04 12.89
N ALA A 158 -32.51 -10.96 12.15
CA ALA A 158 -33.79 -10.61 11.54
C ALA A 158 -34.09 -11.36 10.22
N SER A 159 -33.12 -12.09 9.66
CA SER A 159 -33.23 -12.72 8.34
C SER A 159 -33.12 -14.25 8.41
N PRO A 160 -34.26 -14.97 8.38
CA PRO A 160 -34.25 -16.43 8.33
C PRO A 160 -33.48 -16.99 7.12
N GLU A 161 -33.53 -16.29 5.98
CA GLU A 161 -32.79 -16.64 4.77
C GLU A 161 -31.28 -16.61 5.01
N TRP A 162 -30.78 -15.57 5.70
CA TRP A 162 -29.35 -15.47 6.01
C TRP A 162 -28.91 -16.53 7.03
N GLN A 163 -29.76 -16.85 7.99
CA GLN A 163 -29.51 -17.94 8.95
C GLN A 163 -29.47 -19.30 8.26
N GLU A 164 -30.32 -19.54 7.27
CA GLU A 164 -30.29 -20.77 6.46
C GLU A 164 -29.04 -20.82 5.57
N ALA A 165 -28.70 -19.73 4.90
CA ALA A 165 -27.49 -19.62 4.10
C ALA A 165 -26.22 -19.86 4.93
N GLU A 166 -26.16 -19.34 6.16
CA GLU A 166 -25.05 -19.57 7.09
C GLU A 166 -24.93 -21.06 7.47
N LYS A 167 -26.05 -21.70 7.81
CA LYS A 167 -26.09 -23.14 8.14
C LYS A 167 -25.65 -24.01 6.96
N LEU A 168 -26.06 -23.64 5.74
CA LEU A 168 -25.68 -24.34 4.51
C LEU A 168 -24.21 -24.11 4.15
N GLY A 169 -23.71 -22.89 4.34
CA GLY A 169 -22.32 -22.51 4.06
C GLY A 169 -21.32 -23.05 5.09
N TYR A 170 -21.75 -23.17 6.35
CA TYR A 170 -20.94 -23.60 7.50
C TYR A 170 -21.65 -24.68 8.32
N PRO A 171 -21.93 -25.86 7.72
CA PRO A 171 -22.62 -26.93 8.43
C PRO A 171 -21.80 -27.37 9.66
N ASN A 172 -22.47 -27.47 10.81
CA ASN A 172 -21.84 -27.87 12.06
C ASN A 172 -21.08 -29.19 11.88
N ALA A 173 -19.83 -29.23 12.36
CA ALA A 173 -18.92 -30.38 12.28
C ALA A 173 -19.42 -31.66 13.01
N SER A 174 -20.65 -31.69 13.52
CA SER A 174 -21.24 -32.87 14.18
C SER A 174 -21.94 -33.85 13.24
N VAL A 175 -22.05 -33.57 11.93
CA VAL A 175 -22.71 -34.49 10.96
C VAL A 175 -21.70 -35.36 10.17
N ALA A 176 -20.39 -35.13 10.30
CA ALA A 176 -19.36 -35.94 9.64
C ALA A 176 -18.85 -37.14 10.47
N ALA A 177 -19.41 -37.40 11.65
CA ALA A 177 -19.04 -38.52 12.52
C ALA A 177 -20.17 -39.57 12.62
N GLY A 178 -20.70 -39.98 11.47
CA GLY A 178 -21.67 -41.07 11.33
C GLY A 178 -21.01 -42.37 10.88
N ALA A 179 -20.00 -42.87 11.59
CA ALA A 179 -19.50 -44.23 11.44
C ALA A 179 -18.90 -44.70 12.77
N ALA A 180 -19.62 -45.57 13.47
CA ALA A 180 -19.13 -46.24 14.67
C ALA A 180 -17.92 -47.14 14.33
N PRO A 181 -16.97 -47.30 15.26
CA PRO A 181 -16.78 -48.67 15.75
C PRO A 181 -16.56 -48.80 17.27
N ALA A 182 -17.21 -49.84 17.79
CA ALA A 182 -16.86 -50.78 18.87
C ALA A 182 -16.17 -50.34 20.17
N LYS A 183 -16.80 -50.75 21.28
CA LYS A 183 -16.34 -50.76 22.68
C LYS A 183 -14.94 -51.37 22.88
N LYS A 184 -14.14 -50.75 23.77
CA LYS A 184 -13.22 -51.43 24.70
C LYS A 184 -13.22 -50.76 26.08
N GLU A 185 -13.14 -51.61 27.10
CA GLU A 185 -13.31 -51.38 28.55
C GLU A 185 -12.04 -50.83 29.29
N PRO A 186 -12.13 -50.48 30.60
CA PRO A 186 -11.39 -49.38 31.23
C PRO A 186 -10.23 -49.80 32.15
N LYS A 187 -9.16 -48.99 32.26
CA LYS A 187 -8.17 -48.90 33.38
C LYS A 187 -7.40 -47.56 33.26
N ALA A 188 -6.92 -46.83 34.28
CA ALA A 188 -7.07 -46.78 35.73
C ALA A 188 -6.57 -45.38 36.19
N LYS A 189 -7.07 -44.83 37.31
CA LYS A 189 -6.66 -43.52 37.88
C LYS A 189 -5.34 -43.60 38.68
N LYS A 190 -4.52 -42.53 38.62
CA LYS A 190 -3.79 -41.84 39.73
C LYS A 190 -2.82 -40.76 39.18
N PRO A 191 -2.38 -39.75 39.96
CA PRO A 191 -3.09 -38.85 40.88
C PRO A 191 -2.98 -37.37 40.42
N GLN A 192 -3.94 -36.52 40.83
CA GLN A 192 -3.86 -35.07 40.63
C GLN A 192 -2.75 -34.45 41.49
N LYS A 193 -1.77 -33.77 40.86
CA LYS A 193 -1.00 -32.70 41.51
C LYS A 193 -1.63 -31.37 41.13
N SER A 194 -2.09 -30.63 42.14
CA SER A 194 -2.67 -29.30 41.99
C SER A 194 -1.59 -28.28 41.62
N ASN A 195 -1.63 -27.75 40.39
CA ASN A 195 -1.02 -26.46 40.10
C ASN A 195 -2.02 -25.37 40.50
N LYS A 196 -1.94 -24.88 41.74
CA LYS A 196 -2.59 -23.63 42.12
C LYS A 196 -1.69 -22.45 41.69
N PRO A 197 -2.24 -21.41 41.05
CA PRO A 197 -1.53 -20.16 40.83
C PRO A 197 -1.10 -19.53 42.17
N PRO A 198 0.00 -18.75 42.22
CA PRO A 198 0.45 -18.07 43.43
C PRO A 198 -0.64 -17.11 43.92
N THR A 199 -0.77 -17.04 45.23
CA THR A 199 -1.81 -16.26 45.90
C THR A 199 -1.52 -14.77 45.81
N GLU A 200 -2.56 -13.96 46.00
CA GLU A 200 -2.49 -12.50 45.88
C GLU A 200 -1.49 -11.87 46.86
N GLU A 201 -1.27 -12.48 48.03
CA GLU A 201 -0.25 -12.08 49.01
C GLU A 201 1.20 -12.33 48.53
N GLU A 202 1.44 -13.41 47.78
CA GLU A 202 2.76 -13.72 47.21
C GLU A 202 3.08 -12.76 46.07
N LEU A 203 2.07 -12.37 45.29
CA LEU A 203 2.20 -11.34 44.24
C LEU A 203 2.45 -9.94 44.81
N ILE A 204 1.87 -9.61 45.98
CA ILE A 204 2.12 -8.34 46.67
C ILE A 204 3.55 -8.27 47.20
N LYS A 205 4.09 -9.36 47.76
CA LYS A 205 5.49 -9.41 48.21
C LYS A 205 6.47 -9.28 47.03
N LEU A 206 6.20 -9.96 45.91
CA LEU A 206 7.03 -9.87 44.71
C LEU A 206 7.01 -8.47 44.07
N ARG A 207 5.88 -7.76 44.17
CA ARG A 207 5.72 -6.36 43.70
C ARG A 207 6.48 -5.37 44.59
N ALA A 208 6.40 -5.53 45.92
CA ALA A 208 7.14 -4.68 46.86
C ALA A 208 8.67 -4.80 46.70
N GLU A 209 9.16 -5.99 46.36
CA GLU A 209 10.59 -6.23 46.15
C GLU A 209 11.09 -5.62 44.82
N LYS A 210 10.26 -5.64 43.78
CA LYS A 210 10.52 -4.96 42.50
C LYS A 210 10.44 -3.43 42.61
N GLU A 211 9.53 -2.88 43.43
CA GLU A 211 9.44 -1.43 43.65
C GLU A 211 10.66 -0.89 44.43
N LYS A 212 11.20 -1.64 45.39
CA LYS A 212 12.47 -1.29 46.04
C LYS A 212 13.65 -1.22 45.06
N GLN A 213 13.68 -2.14 44.07
CA GLN A 213 14.70 -2.11 43.01
C GLN A 213 14.49 -0.95 42.01
N LYS A 214 13.23 -0.55 41.76
CA LYS A 214 12.87 0.57 40.87
C LYS A 214 13.18 1.93 41.51
N ALA A 215 12.98 2.07 42.82
CA ALA A 215 13.33 3.27 43.60
C ALA A 215 14.85 3.51 43.66
N ALA A 216 15.66 2.44 43.75
CA ALA A 216 17.12 2.53 43.72
C ALA A 216 17.66 2.99 42.34
N LYS A 217 16.99 2.61 41.24
CA LYS A 217 17.35 3.06 39.87
C LYS A 217 16.87 4.48 39.55
N ALA A 218 15.79 4.94 40.17
CA ALA A 218 15.27 6.30 39.98
C ALA A 218 16.14 7.38 40.64
N ALA A 219 16.76 7.08 41.79
CA ALA A 219 17.69 7.99 42.47
C ALA A 219 18.99 8.23 41.69
N ALA A 220 19.42 7.28 40.83
CA ALA A 220 20.62 7.41 40.02
C ALA A 220 20.43 8.23 38.73
N LYS A 221 19.19 8.52 38.32
CA LYS A 221 18.87 9.19 37.05
C LYS A 221 18.50 10.67 37.20
N ALA A 222 18.41 11.18 38.43
CA ALA A 222 18.05 12.58 38.72
C ALA A 222 19.24 13.53 38.89
N ALA A 223 20.48 13.09 38.63
CA ALA A 223 21.70 13.91 38.76
C ALA A 223 22.24 14.48 37.43
N ALA A 224 21.57 14.28 36.29
CA ALA A 224 22.05 14.79 35.01
C ALA A 224 20.88 15.27 34.14
N ALA A 225 20.74 16.60 34.10
CA ALA A 225 20.17 17.45 33.04
C ALA A 225 19.16 18.47 33.59
N GLY A 226 19.58 19.73 33.64
CA GLY A 226 18.73 20.90 33.85
C GLY A 226 18.96 21.95 32.76
N GLY A 227 17.87 22.65 32.41
CA GLY A 227 17.81 23.92 31.63
C GLY A 227 17.91 23.76 30.11
N ALA A 228 17.18 24.47 29.25
CA ALA A 228 16.27 25.62 29.41
C ALA A 228 15.37 25.76 28.16
N ALA A 229 14.32 26.58 28.28
CA ALA A 229 13.29 26.88 27.28
C ALA A 229 13.47 28.26 26.60
N GLY A 230 12.80 28.46 25.46
CA GLY A 230 12.51 29.75 24.80
C GLY A 230 12.19 29.53 23.31
N ALA A 231 10.94 29.52 22.85
CA ALA A 231 9.95 30.60 22.64
C ALA A 231 9.90 31.07 21.16
N ALA A 232 8.67 31.25 20.68
CA ALA A 232 8.19 31.26 19.30
C ALA A 232 8.26 32.60 18.56
N ALA A 233 8.09 32.60 17.23
CA ALA A 233 7.00 33.26 16.46
C ALA A 233 7.35 33.62 14.99
N GLY A 234 6.33 33.57 14.10
CA GLY A 234 6.25 34.27 12.80
C GLY A 234 6.19 33.34 11.57
N ALA A 235 5.03 32.90 11.05
CA ALA A 235 3.96 33.61 10.31
C ALA A 235 4.24 33.84 8.79
N ALA A 236 3.61 32.97 7.98
CA ALA A 236 2.87 33.19 6.72
C ALA A 236 3.45 33.99 5.53
N ALA A 237 3.48 33.33 4.36
CA ALA A 237 3.11 33.77 2.99
C ALA A 237 3.96 33.00 1.96
N GLY A 238 3.51 32.54 0.79
CA GLY A 238 2.24 32.62 0.08
C GLY A 238 2.40 31.80 -1.20
N ALA A 239 1.32 31.15 -1.65
CA ALA A 239 1.27 30.41 -2.89
C ALA A 239 1.32 31.36 -4.09
N ALA A 240 2.24 31.12 -5.02
CA ALA A 240 2.23 31.72 -6.35
C ALA A 240 2.65 30.66 -7.39
N ALA A 241 1.66 30.14 -8.12
CA ALA A 241 1.89 29.34 -9.31
C ALA A 241 2.44 30.24 -10.43
N GLY A 242 3.73 30.08 -10.75
CA GLY A 242 4.35 30.69 -11.91
C GLY A 242 4.00 29.96 -13.22
N PRO A 243 4.25 30.59 -14.39
CA PRO A 243 3.96 29.99 -15.69
C PRO A 243 4.79 28.71 -15.89
N SER A 244 4.11 27.64 -16.27
CA SER A 244 4.67 26.29 -16.46
C SER A 244 5.79 26.27 -17.52
N ARG A 245 7.05 26.40 -17.09
CA ARG A 245 8.23 26.17 -17.92
C ARG A 245 8.37 24.67 -18.24
N THR A 246 8.50 24.32 -19.52
CA THR A 246 8.85 22.96 -19.97
C THR A 246 10.30 22.67 -19.64
N ILE A 247 10.58 21.57 -18.93
CA ILE A 247 11.94 21.20 -18.49
C ILE A 247 12.43 20.01 -19.28
N LEU A 248 13.31 20.25 -20.24
CA LEU A 248 13.96 19.20 -21.05
C LEU A 248 15.32 18.80 -20.50
N ASN A 249 16.00 19.74 -19.82
CA ASN A 249 17.31 19.55 -19.21
C ASN A 249 17.27 20.10 -17.79
N THR A 250 17.96 19.40 -16.88
CA THR A 250 18.17 19.84 -15.50
C THR A 250 19.62 20.27 -15.32
N GLU A 251 19.81 21.44 -14.70
CA GLU A 251 21.12 22.05 -14.48
C GLU A 251 21.37 22.23 -12.99
N MET A 252 22.09 21.28 -12.39
CA MET A 252 22.39 21.25 -10.96
C MET A 252 23.89 21.02 -10.77
N PRO A 253 24.74 22.03 -11.04
CA PRO A 253 26.20 21.85 -11.11
C PRO A 253 26.84 21.40 -9.79
N LYS A 254 26.16 21.61 -8.65
CA LYS A 254 26.63 21.14 -7.34
C LYS A 254 26.24 19.69 -7.04
N LEU A 255 25.40 19.07 -7.87
CA LEU A 255 25.01 17.68 -7.74
C LEU A 255 25.71 16.83 -8.79
N LYS A 256 26.08 15.61 -8.41
CA LYS A 256 26.66 14.64 -9.35
C LYS A 256 25.54 13.97 -10.14
N LEU A 257 25.44 14.27 -11.44
CA LEU A 257 24.60 13.51 -12.37
C LEU A 257 25.16 12.08 -12.51
N LEU A 258 24.34 11.08 -12.20
CA LEU A 258 24.72 9.67 -12.26
C LEU A 258 24.23 9.02 -13.55
N SER A 259 23.03 9.38 -14.01
CA SER A 259 22.43 8.84 -15.21
C SER A 259 21.45 9.82 -15.83
N LYS A 260 21.42 9.88 -17.16
CA LYS A 260 20.48 10.65 -17.96
C LYS A 260 19.76 9.69 -18.89
N GLY A 261 18.53 9.35 -18.54
CA GLY A 261 17.67 8.48 -19.33
C GLY A 261 16.82 9.25 -20.34
N LYS A 262 15.95 8.53 -21.07
CA LYS A 262 15.04 9.13 -22.06
C LYS A 262 14.16 10.23 -21.45
N VAL A 263 13.65 10.01 -20.23
CA VAL A 263 12.68 10.91 -19.58
C VAL A 263 13.04 11.33 -18.15
N ARG A 264 14.06 10.71 -17.54
CA ARG A 264 14.47 10.98 -16.15
C ARG A 264 15.96 11.26 -16.06
N ASP A 265 16.31 12.16 -15.15
CA ASP A 265 17.68 12.46 -14.76
C ASP A 265 17.86 12.01 -13.30
N ILE A 266 18.96 11.31 -13.00
CA ILE A 266 19.24 10.74 -11.68
C ILE A 266 20.51 11.37 -11.12
N TYR A 267 20.42 11.94 -9.94
CA TYR A 267 21.52 12.62 -9.25
C TYR A 267 21.85 11.95 -7.92
N ALA A 268 23.12 12.03 -7.50
CA ALA A 268 23.49 11.82 -6.12
C ALA A 268 23.13 13.05 -5.28
N LEU A 269 22.69 12.83 -4.04
CA LEU A 269 22.54 13.92 -3.07
C LEU A 269 23.93 14.38 -2.56
N PRO A 270 24.06 15.66 -2.13
CA PRO A 270 25.36 16.25 -1.83
C PRO A 270 25.93 15.85 -0.47
N ASP A 271 25.07 15.52 0.51
CA ASP A 271 25.49 15.21 1.87
C ASP A 271 25.94 13.74 1.98
N GLU A 272 27.06 13.48 2.65
CA GLU A 272 27.61 12.12 2.83
C GLU A 272 26.64 11.17 3.57
N LYS A 273 25.85 11.71 4.51
CA LYS A 273 24.79 10.98 5.22
C LYS A 273 23.68 10.45 4.30
N ASP A 274 23.60 10.96 3.06
CA ASP A 274 22.60 10.61 2.06
C ASP A 274 23.22 9.81 0.89
N ALA A 275 24.42 9.25 1.07
CA ALA A 275 25.12 8.47 0.03
C ALA A 275 24.38 7.19 -0.41
N ASP A 276 23.44 6.72 0.41
CA ASP A 276 22.53 5.59 0.17
C ASP A 276 21.21 6.03 -0.50
N LYS A 277 21.10 7.29 -0.94
CA LYS A 277 19.91 7.87 -1.57
C LYS A 277 20.22 8.42 -2.95
N LEU A 278 19.18 8.53 -3.77
CA LEU A 278 19.22 9.09 -5.11
C LEU A 278 18.11 10.14 -5.26
N LEU A 279 18.39 11.20 -6.00
CA LEU A 279 17.40 12.16 -6.46
C LEU A 279 16.96 11.77 -7.87
N PHE A 280 15.71 11.35 -8.00
CA PHE A 280 15.05 11.06 -9.27
C PHE A 280 14.30 12.30 -9.74
N VAL A 281 14.56 12.75 -10.96
CA VAL A 281 13.88 13.92 -11.57
C VAL A 281 13.20 13.50 -12.86
N ALA A 282 11.87 13.52 -12.90
CA ALA A 282 11.10 13.30 -14.12
C ALA A 282 11.03 14.58 -14.95
N THR A 283 11.57 14.55 -16.15
CA THR A 283 11.58 15.68 -17.08
C THR A 283 10.32 15.69 -17.95
N ASP A 284 10.13 16.79 -18.69
CA ASP A 284 9.06 16.94 -19.67
C ASP A 284 9.43 16.33 -21.03
N ARG A 285 10.59 15.67 -21.14
CA ARG A 285 11.01 14.97 -22.36
C ARG A 285 9.98 13.88 -22.73
N MET A 286 9.79 13.75 -24.03
CA MET A 286 8.93 12.74 -24.64
C MET A 286 9.75 11.89 -25.60
N SER A 287 9.51 10.58 -25.59
CA SER A 287 10.15 9.65 -26.51
C SER A 287 9.14 8.68 -27.12
N ALA A 288 9.39 8.29 -28.36
CA ALA A 288 8.63 7.29 -29.09
C ALA A 288 9.56 6.55 -30.06
N PHE A 289 9.38 5.23 -30.19
CA PHE A 289 10.27 4.37 -31.01
C PHE A 289 11.75 4.57 -30.69
N ASP A 290 12.07 4.65 -29.39
CA ASP A 290 13.42 4.85 -28.85
C ASP A 290 14.11 6.18 -29.16
N VAL A 291 13.44 7.11 -29.86
CA VAL A 291 13.93 8.44 -30.17
C VAL A 291 13.26 9.50 -29.27
N ILE A 292 14.04 10.47 -28.78
CA ILE A 292 13.55 11.62 -27.99
C ILE A 292 13.14 12.75 -28.93
N MET A 293 12.00 13.39 -28.68
CA MET A 293 11.50 14.52 -29.46
C MET A 293 12.25 15.82 -29.10
N ASN A 294 12.32 16.79 -30.02
CA ASN A 294 13.02 18.07 -29.82
C ASN A 294 12.35 18.97 -28.78
N ASN A 295 11.02 18.93 -28.70
CA ASN A 295 10.24 19.58 -27.66
C ASN A 295 9.60 18.55 -26.72
N GLY A 296 9.24 19.02 -25.52
CA GLY A 296 8.61 18.18 -24.50
C GLY A 296 7.13 18.48 -24.31
N ILE A 297 6.52 17.70 -23.43
CA ILE A 297 5.13 17.88 -23.00
C ILE A 297 5.15 18.63 -21.67
N PRO A 298 4.71 19.91 -21.60
CA PRO A 298 4.80 20.70 -20.39
C PRO A 298 4.08 20.03 -19.21
N GLN A 299 4.73 19.98 -18.03
CA GLN A 299 4.22 19.33 -16.80
C GLN A 299 4.05 17.81 -16.88
N LYS A 300 4.53 17.15 -17.93
CA LYS A 300 4.53 15.69 -18.00
C LYS A 300 5.31 15.09 -16.84
N GLY A 301 6.51 15.60 -16.56
CA GLY A 301 7.36 15.08 -15.48
C GLY A 301 6.64 15.10 -14.13
N ALA A 302 6.00 16.22 -13.80
CA ALA A 302 5.22 16.36 -12.58
C ALA A 302 4.02 15.41 -12.54
N THR A 303 3.29 15.28 -13.65
CA THR A 303 2.14 14.37 -13.78
C THR A 303 2.52 12.90 -13.57
N LEU A 304 3.66 12.47 -14.12
CA LEU A 304 4.16 11.10 -13.97
C LEU A 304 4.67 10.81 -12.55
N THR A 305 5.37 11.76 -11.95
CA THR A 305 5.83 11.65 -10.56
C THR A 305 4.63 11.52 -9.61
N GLU A 306 3.61 12.34 -9.80
CA GLU A 306 2.41 12.31 -8.98
C GLU A 306 1.62 10.99 -9.09
N LEU A 307 1.47 10.48 -10.32
CA LEU A 307 0.89 9.15 -10.55
C LEU A 307 1.71 8.05 -9.88
N SER A 308 3.04 8.09 -9.99
CA SER A 308 3.91 7.10 -9.36
C SER A 308 3.78 7.12 -7.85
N LEU A 309 3.80 8.29 -7.22
CA LEU A 309 3.62 8.45 -5.77
C LEU A 309 2.26 7.90 -5.31
N PHE A 310 1.18 8.17 -6.07
CA PHE A 310 -0.13 7.59 -5.81
C PHE A 310 -0.07 6.06 -5.80
N TRP A 311 0.52 5.45 -6.82
CA TRP A 311 0.59 4.00 -6.95
C TRP A 311 1.51 3.34 -5.92
N PHE A 312 2.66 3.95 -5.62
CA PHE A 312 3.55 3.50 -4.55
C PHE A 312 2.84 3.50 -3.19
N HIS A 313 2.05 4.54 -2.90
CA HIS A 313 1.25 4.55 -1.68
C HIS A 313 0.13 3.49 -1.75
N LYS A 314 -0.64 3.44 -2.85
CA LYS A 314 -1.79 2.54 -3.01
C LYS A 314 -1.42 1.07 -2.89
N LEU A 315 -0.26 0.67 -3.41
CA LEU A 315 0.19 -0.72 -3.53
C LEU A 315 1.24 -1.12 -2.47
N ARG A 316 1.50 -0.27 -1.47
CA ARG A 316 2.49 -0.54 -0.40
C ARG A 316 2.21 -1.80 0.43
N ASN A 317 0.97 -2.28 0.40
CA ASN A 317 0.53 -3.53 1.01
C ASN A 317 1.06 -4.77 0.26
N VAL A 318 1.41 -4.64 -1.03
CA VAL A 318 1.88 -5.76 -1.85
C VAL A 318 3.39 -5.97 -1.68
N ILE A 319 4.17 -4.89 -1.74
CA ILE A 319 5.63 -4.90 -1.60
C ILE A 319 6.13 -3.51 -1.16
N PRO A 320 7.23 -3.40 -0.39
CA PRO A 320 7.87 -2.11 -0.12
C PRO A 320 8.40 -1.46 -1.40
N ASN A 321 8.61 -0.14 -1.37
CA ASN A 321 9.15 0.62 -2.50
C ASN A 321 10.34 1.49 -2.09
N HIS A 322 10.96 2.12 -3.09
CA HIS A 322 12.14 2.95 -2.90
C HIS A 322 11.88 4.39 -2.44
N VAL A 323 10.64 4.89 -2.39
CA VAL A 323 10.37 6.32 -2.11
C VAL A 323 10.68 6.65 -0.65
N LEU A 324 11.40 7.76 -0.45
CA LEU A 324 11.69 8.38 0.85
C LEU A 324 11.05 9.76 0.97
N THR A 325 11.14 10.56 -0.10
CA THR A 325 10.58 11.92 -0.15
C THR A 325 9.91 12.16 -1.50
N PRO A 326 8.67 12.68 -1.56
CA PRO A 326 7.78 12.97 -0.42
C PRO A 326 7.44 11.74 0.42
N SER A 327 7.24 11.92 1.72
CA SER A 327 6.81 10.84 2.61
C SER A 327 5.44 10.31 2.19
N LEU A 328 5.32 8.98 2.12
CA LEU A 328 4.05 8.31 1.83
C LEU A 328 3.26 7.99 3.10
N GLU A 329 3.79 8.29 4.29
CA GLU A 329 3.15 8.07 5.59
C GLU A 329 2.21 9.22 5.94
N GLY A 330 1.01 8.91 6.45
CA GLY A 330 0.03 9.93 6.88
C GLY A 330 -0.67 10.71 5.76
N ALA A 331 -0.20 10.63 4.51
CA ALA A 331 -0.85 11.24 3.35
C ALA A 331 -2.07 10.42 2.89
N SER A 332 -3.22 11.07 2.70
CA SER A 332 -4.28 10.50 1.86
C SER A 332 -3.78 10.41 0.42
N PRO A 333 -4.13 9.37 -0.37
CA PRO A 333 -3.81 9.31 -1.80
C PRO A 333 -4.26 10.56 -2.58
N ALA A 334 -5.29 11.26 -2.10
CA ALA A 334 -5.77 12.51 -2.67
C ALA A 334 -4.95 13.75 -2.26
N ALA A 335 -4.23 13.67 -1.14
CA ALA A 335 -3.38 14.74 -0.59
C ALA A 335 -1.97 14.78 -1.21
N LEU A 336 -1.62 13.78 -2.04
CA LEU A 336 -0.48 13.86 -2.95
C LEU A 336 -0.83 14.80 -4.10
N ASN A 337 -1.02 16.09 -3.83
CA ASN A 337 -1.27 17.13 -4.84
C ASN A 337 0.08 17.67 -5.33
N GLY A 338 0.25 17.86 -6.64
CA GLY A 338 1.52 18.25 -7.30
C GLY A 338 2.24 19.50 -6.79
N ALA A 339 1.76 20.13 -5.71
CA ALA A 339 2.53 20.99 -4.81
C ALA A 339 2.79 20.27 -3.45
N THR A 340 3.38 19.07 -3.47
CA THR A 340 3.67 18.30 -2.25
C THR A 340 5.02 18.69 -1.65
N ALA A 341 5.00 18.96 -0.34
CA ALA A 341 6.10 18.69 0.60
C ALA A 341 7.50 19.15 0.19
N TRP A 342 7.63 20.27 -0.54
CA TRP A 342 8.95 20.89 -0.74
C TRP A 342 9.64 21.17 0.60
N GLU A 343 8.87 21.35 1.66
CA GLU A 343 9.31 21.46 3.05
C GLU A 343 10.09 20.23 3.56
N GLU A 344 9.81 19.03 3.05
CA GLU A 344 10.50 17.78 3.39
C GLU A 344 11.83 17.59 2.64
N PHE A 345 12.02 18.26 1.49
CA PHE A 345 13.26 18.16 0.75
C PHE A 345 14.41 18.85 1.51
N PRO A 346 15.65 18.34 1.41
CA PRO A 346 16.82 19.02 1.95
C PRO A 346 16.93 20.45 1.45
N ARG A 347 17.18 21.40 2.35
CA ARG A 347 17.34 22.83 2.04
C ARG A 347 18.48 23.09 1.04
N SER A 348 19.44 22.18 0.93
CA SER A 348 20.52 22.23 -0.08
C SER A 348 20.01 22.14 -1.53
N LEU A 349 18.75 21.75 -1.74
CA LEU A 349 18.10 21.71 -3.06
C LEU A 349 17.27 22.96 -3.36
N ASP A 350 17.11 23.90 -2.42
CA ASP A 350 16.25 25.09 -2.59
C ASP A 350 16.64 25.95 -3.80
N GLU A 351 17.93 26.01 -4.12
CA GLU A 351 18.43 26.75 -5.30
C GLU A 351 18.01 26.13 -6.64
N TYR A 352 17.53 24.88 -6.64
CA TYR A 352 17.07 24.14 -7.83
C TYR A 352 15.56 23.88 -7.81
N ARG A 353 14.82 24.53 -6.91
CA ARG A 353 13.37 24.31 -6.69
C ARG A 353 12.56 24.42 -7.98
N ASP A 354 12.86 25.40 -8.82
CA ASP A 354 12.16 25.66 -10.08
C ASP A 354 12.25 24.50 -11.09
N GLN A 355 13.26 23.64 -10.94
CA GLN A 355 13.46 22.45 -11.77
C GLN A 355 13.06 21.14 -11.10
N LEU A 356 12.79 21.14 -9.80
CA LEU A 356 12.60 19.93 -9.00
C LEU A 356 11.20 19.77 -8.42
N GLU A 357 10.55 20.87 -8.03
CA GLU A 357 9.27 20.83 -7.33
C GLU A 357 8.19 20.14 -8.16
N GLY A 358 7.43 19.25 -7.51
CA GLY A 358 6.33 18.49 -8.12
C GLY A 358 6.76 17.35 -9.04
N ARG A 359 8.04 17.27 -9.45
CA ARG A 359 8.54 16.30 -10.43
C ARG A 359 9.70 15.42 -9.95
N SER A 360 10.08 15.54 -8.69
CA SER A 360 11.23 14.82 -8.13
C SER A 360 10.85 13.93 -6.97
N MET A 361 11.64 12.87 -6.77
CA MET A 361 11.56 11.96 -5.62
C MET A 361 12.96 11.70 -5.07
N ILE A 362 13.11 11.69 -3.75
CA ILE A 362 14.29 11.09 -3.12
C ILE A 362 13.97 9.62 -2.86
N VAL A 363 14.85 8.75 -3.32
CA VAL A 363 14.63 7.30 -3.29
C VAL A 363 15.83 6.56 -2.70
N LYS A 364 15.59 5.37 -2.16
CA LYS A 364 16.63 4.45 -1.69
C LYS A 364 17.47 3.98 -2.88
N LYS A 365 18.80 4.01 -2.72
CA LYS A 365 19.74 3.37 -3.63
C LYS A 365 19.73 1.87 -3.39
N CYS A 366 19.62 1.08 -4.46
CA CYS A 366 19.57 -0.37 -4.39
C CYS A 366 20.22 -1.00 -5.63
N GLU A 367 20.49 -2.30 -5.59
CA GLU A 367 20.91 -3.06 -6.77
C GLU A 367 19.69 -3.33 -7.67
N VAL A 368 19.76 -2.97 -8.94
CA VAL A 368 18.65 -3.18 -9.89
C VAL A 368 18.66 -4.61 -10.41
N VAL A 369 17.52 -5.30 -10.35
CA VAL A 369 17.36 -6.59 -11.04
C VAL A 369 17.17 -6.30 -12.53
N LYS A 370 18.06 -6.82 -13.39
CA LYS A 370 18.10 -6.52 -14.83
C LYS A 370 16.99 -7.20 -15.65
N ILE A 371 15.74 -7.02 -15.23
CA ILE A 371 14.54 -7.60 -15.83
C ILE A 371 13.45 -6.54 -15.87
N GLU A 372 12.83 -6.37 -17.02
CA GLU A 372 11.60 -5.61 -17.13
C GLU A 372 10.42 -6.54 -16.86
N ALA A 373 9.78 -6.37 -15.71
CA ALA A 373 8.68 -7.21 -15.28
C ALA A 373 7.36 -6.74 -15.90
N ILE A 374 7.13 -7.12 -17.15
CA ILE A 374 5.90 -6.77 -17.88
C ILE A 374 4.79 -7.75 -17.52
N VAL A 375 3.61 -7.22 -17.22
CA VAL A 375 2.38 -8.00 -17.01
C VAL A 375 1.30 -7.52 -17.97
N ARG A 376 0.59 -8.47 -18.58
CA ARG A 376 -0.47 -8.20 -19.58
C ARG A 376 -1.76 -8.85 -19.16
N GLY A 377 -2.85 -8.10 -19.09
CA GLY A 377 -4.20 -8.65 -18.97
C GLY A 377 -5.00 -8.55 -20.27
N TYR A 378 -4.49 -7.85 -21.28
CA TYR A 378 -5.08 -7.75 -22.61
C TYR A 378 -4.01 -8.02 -23.67
N ILE A 379 -4.40 -8.65 -24.78
CA ILE A 379 -3.47 -8.94 -25.87
C ILE A 379 -3.37 -7.76 -26.85
N THR A 380 -2.24 -7.08 -26.87
CA THR A 380 -2.00 -5.92 -27.75
C THR A 380 -0.49 -5.77 -28.05
N GLY A 381 -0.11 -4.80 -28.88
CA GLY A 381 1.28 -4.44 -29.15
C GLY A 381 2.15 -5.62 -29.62
N SER A 382 3.31 -5.80 -28.98
CA SER A 382 4.25 -6.88 -29.30
C SER A 382 3.65 -8.27 -29.07
N ALA A 383 2.86 -8.45 -28.01
CA ALA A 383 2.16 -9.72 -27.73
C ALA A 383 1.16 -10.09 -28.84
N TRP A 384 0.38 -9.12 -29.32
CA TRP A 384 -0.51 -9.34 -30.47
C TRP A 384 0.26 -9.64 -31.76
N SER A 385 1.39 -8.95 -31.96
CA SER A 385 2.25 -9.13 -33.13
C SER A 385 2.89 -10.53 -33.18
N GLU A 386 3.29 -11.09 -32.04
CA GLU A 386 3.77 -12.47 -31.94
C GLU A 386 2.63 -13.48 -32.10
N TYR A 387 1.50 -13.27 -31.41
CA TYR A 387 0.36 -14.18 -31.47
C TYR A 387 -0.15 -14.39 -32.89
N LYS A 388 -0.20 -13.33 -33.71
CA LYS A 388 -0.58 -13.45 -35.14
C LYS A 388 0.37 -14.34 -35.96
N LYS A 389 1.63 -14.48 -35.53
CA LYS A 389 2.65 -15.27 -36.25
C LYS A 389 2.70 -16.72 -35.76
N SER A 390 2.67 -16.92 -34.45
CA SER A 390 2.97 -18.21 -33.83
C SER A 390 1.95 -18.69 -32.80
N GLN A 391 0.86 -17.95 -32.58
CA GLN A 391 -0.12 -18.21 -31.50
C GLN A 391 0.51 -18.28 -30.10
N THR A 392 1.62 -17.58 -29.91
CA THR A 392 2.35 -17.49 -28.64
C THR A 392 2.48 -16.04 -28.18
N VAL A 393 2.76 -15.85 -26.90
CA VAL A 393 3.22 -14.59 -26.32
C VAL A 393 4.44 -14.86 -25.46
N HIS A 394 5.60 -14.32 -25.83
CA HIS A 394 6.89 -14.63 -25.23
C HIS A 394 7.17 -16.15 -25.24
N GLY A 395 6.72 -16.86 -26.27
CA GLY A 395 6.80 -18.33 -26.38
C GLY A 395 5.74 -19.09 -25.58
N ILE A 396 4.90 -18.43 -24.79
CA ILE A 396 3.80 -19.06 -24.04
C ILE A 396 2.65 -19.38 -25.01
N PRO A 397 2.19 -20.63 -25.13
CA PRO A 397 1.06 -20.97 -25.99
C PRO A 397 -0.23 -20.28 -25.54
N MET A 398 -0.93 -19.64 -26.48
CA MET A 398 -2.18 -18.93 -26.21
C MET A 398 -3.37 -19.65 -26.85
N PRO A 399 -4.60 -19.50 -26.31
CA PRO A 399 -5.80 -20.04 -26.93
C PRO A 399 -5.96 -19.59 -28.38
N ALA A 400 -6.48 -20.46 -29.25
CA ALA A 400 -6.78 -20.10 -30.63
C ALA A 400 -7.96 -19.11 -30.70
N GLY A 401 -7.98 -18.28 -31.75
CA GLY A 401 -9.09 -17.36 -32.02
C GLY A 401 -9.11 -16.08 -31.18
N LEU A 402 -8.01 -15.72 -30.50
CA LEU A 402 -7.92 -14.40 -29.85
C LEU A 402 -7.95 -13.30 -30.91
N VAL A 403 -8.64 -12.22 -30.59
CA VAL A 403 -8.68 -11.00 -31.40
C VAL A 403 -7.89 -9.87 -30.73
N GLU A 404 -7.53 -8.83 -31.49
CA GLU A 404 -6.76 -7.69 -30.97
C GLU A 404 -7.45 -7.04 -29.78
N SER A 405 -6.69 -6.66 -28.76
CA SER A 405 -7.17 -6.02 -27.53
C SER A 405 -8.13 -6.89 -26.70
N GLN A 406 -8.22 -8.19 -26.95
CA GLN A 406 -9.05 -9.09 -26.14
C GLN A 406 -8.49 -9.24 -24.71
N LYS A 407 -9.37 -9.22 -23.72
CA LYS A 407 -9.04 -9.55 -22.33
C LYS A 407 -8.59 -11.01 -22.22
N LEU A 408 -7.44 -11.23 -21.60
CA LEU A 408 -6.92 -12.56 -21.33
C LEU A 408 -7.67 -13.21 -20.15
N PRO A 409 -7.85 -14.55 -20.15
CA PRO A 409 -8.50 -15.25 -19.04
C PRO A 409 -7.81 -15.02 -17.69
N LYS A 410 -6.48 -14.88 -17.72
CA LYS A 410 -5.64 -14.49 -16.58
C LYS A 410 -4.56 -13.55 -17.09
N ALA A 411 -4.14 -12.61 -16.25
CA ALA A 411 -2.95 -11.83 -16.53
C ALA A 411 -1.73 -12.74 -16.65
N ILE A 412 -0.84 -12.45 -17.58
CA ILE A 412 0.37 -13.21 -17.84
C ILE A 412 1.61 -12.36 -17.59
N PHE A 413 2.62 -12.96 -17.00
CA PHE A 413 3.95 -12.37 -16.84
C PHE A 413 4.75 -12.60 -18.12
N THR A 414 5.25 -11.54 -18.74
CA THR A 414 5.90 -11.57 -20.06
C THR A 414 7.19 -10.73 -20.03
N PRO A 415 8.24 -11.19 -19.34
CA PRO A 415 9.42 -10.38 -19.07
C PRO A 415 10.22 -10.04 -20.32
N SER A 416 11.00 -8.96 -20.24
CA SER A 416 12.11 -8.66 -21.15
C SER A 416 13.42 -8.47 -20.40
N THR A 417 14.54 -8.68 -21.09
CA THR A 417 15.86 -8.27 -20.59
C THR A 417 15.93 -6.76 -20.48
N LYS A 418 16.74 -6.26 -19.53
CA LYS A 418 17.10 -4.85 -19.46
C LYS A 418 18.48 -4.70 -20.09
N ALA A 419 18.54 -4.21 -21.33
CA ALA A 419 19.79 -4.05 -22.05
C ALA A 419 20.58 -2.82 -21.55
N ASP A 420 21.89 -2.80 -21.78
CA ASP A 420 22.71 -1.62 -21.50
C ASP A 420 22.40 -0.51 -22.52
N LEU A 421 22.81 0.73 -22.22
CA LEU A 421 22.44 1.91 -23.02
C LEU A 421 22.92 1.79 -24.47
N GLY A 422 21.99 1.62 -25.42
CA GLY A 422 22.27 1.50 -26.86
C GLY A 422 21.78 0.20 -27.50
N ASP A 423 21.46 -0.81 -26.69
CA ASP A 423 20.88 -2.08 -27.13
C ASP A 423 19.35 -2.11 -26.90
N HIS A 424 18.68 -3.08 -27.54
CA HIS A 424 17.24 -3.27 -27.41
C HIS A 424 16.88 -4.32 -26.37
N ASP A 425 15.87 -4.04 -25.57
CA ASP A 425 15.27 -5.01 -24.65
C ASP A 425 14.67 -6.18 -25.44
N GLU A 426 14.97 -7.41 -25.01
CA GLU A 426 14.52 -8.63 -25.68
C GLU A 426 13.41 -9.30 -24.87
N ASN A 427 12.29 -9.60 -25.51
CA ASN A 427 11.21 -10.40 -24.91
C ASN A 427 11.73 -11.81 -24.63
N ILE A 428 11.71 -12.24 -23.37
CA ILE A 428 12.13 -13.58 -22.96
C ILE A 428 10.96 -14.37 -22.39
N HIS A 429 11.03 -15.69 -22.51
CA HIS A 429 10.10 -16.59 -21.86
C HIS A 429 10.26 -16.49 -20.32
N PRO A 430 9.18 -16.52 -19.51
CA PRO A 430 9.26 -16.45 -18.05
C PRO A 430 10.28 -17.40 -17.41
N ASP A 431 10.39 -18.63 -17.94
CA ASP A 431 11.37 -19.63 -17.48
C ASP A 431 12.84 -19.19 -17.56
N LYS A 432 13.16 -18.15 -18.33
CA LYS A 432 14.52 -17.61 -18.48
C LYS A 432 14.90 -16.60 -17.39
N VAL A 433 13.93 -16.08 -16.64
CA VAL A 433 14.17 -15.11 -15.54
C VAL A 433 15.05 -15.71 -14.45
N LYS A 434 14.91 -17.00 -14.17
CA LYS A 434 15.74 -17.71 -13.18
C LYS A 434 17.22 -17.79 -13.56
N ASP A 435 17.53 -17.74 -14.86
CA ASP A 435 18.91 -17.79 -15.34
C ASP A 435 19.61 -16.44 -15.08
N ILE A 436 18.84 -15.36 -14.91
CA ILE A 436 19.33 -13.99 -14.64
C ILE A 436 19.50 -13.75 -13.14
N CYS A 437 18.53 -14.18 -12.32
CA CYS A 437 18.46 -13.76 -10.92
C CYS A 437 18.26 -14.89 -9.90
N GLY A 438 18.29 -16.14 -10.36
CA GLY A 438 18.03 -17.32 -9.54
C GLY A 438 16.54 -17.66 -9.44
N PRO A 439 16.20 -18.93 -9.14
CA PRO A 439 14.83 -19.44 -9.19
C PRO A 439 13.91 -18.84 -8.13
N GLU A 440 14.42 -18.61 -6.91
CA GLU A 440 13.62 -18.05 -5.82
C GLU A 440 13.20 -16.61 -6.10
N LEU A 441 14.14 -15.78 -6.57
CA LEU A 441 13.84 -14.39 -6.88
C LEU A 441 12.95 -14.26 -8.13
N ALA A 442 13.17 -15.10 -9.14
CA ALA A 442 12.32 -15.15 -10.32
C ALA A 442 10.85 -15.43 -9.98
N ALA A 443 10.60 -16.44 -9.14
CA ALA A 443 9.25 -16.77 -8.68
C ALA A 443 8.61 -15.64 -7.87
N GLU A 444 9.38 -14.97 -7.02
CA GLU A 444 8.89 -13.85 -6.22
C GLU A 444 8.57 -12.62 -7.08
N ILE A 445 9.43 -12.29 -8.05
CA ILE A 445 9.19 -11.21 -9.03
C ILE A 445 7.90 -11.46 -9.81
N GLU A 446 7.71 -12.66 -10.35
CA GLU A 446 6.49 -13.02 -11.08
C GLU A 446 5.25 -12.88 -10.19
N ARG A 447 5.30 -13.45 -8.98
CA ARG A 447 4.21 -13.41 -8.00
C ARG A 447 3.82 -11.97 -7.66
N VAL A 448 4.80 -11.12 -7.35
CA VAL A 448 4.57 -9.73 -6.96
C VAL A 448 4.12 -8.89 -8.15
N ALA A 449 4.72 -9.04 -9.33
CA ALA A 449 4.32 -8.30 -10.53
C ALA A 449 2.85 -8.58 -10.90
N LEU A 450 2.43 -9.85 -10.86
CA LEU A 450 1.04 -10.24 -11.07
C LEU A 450 0.11 -9.67 -9.98
N ALA A 451 0.52 -9.67 -8.72
CA ALA A 451 -0.27 -9.10 -7.63
C ALA A 451 -0.46 -7.59 -7.77
N LEU A 452 0.62 -6.85 -8.04
CA LEU A 452 0.61 -5.40 -8.31
C LEU A 452 -0.30 -5.07 -9.49
N TYR A 453 -0.14 -5.79 -10.61
CA TYR A 453 -0.96 -5.60 -11.80
C TYR A 453 -2.45 -5.85 -11.53
N ASN A 454 -2.80 -6.96 -10.88
CA ASN A 454 -4.20 -7.31 -10.68
C ASN A 454 -4.92 -6.32 -9.76
N GLU A 455 -4.26 -5.86 -8.69
CA GLU A 455 -4.80 -4.85 -7.79
C GLU A 455 -4.94 -3.48 -8.50
N ALA A 456 -3.93 -3.07 -9.26
CA ALA A 456 -3.96 -1.83 -10.03
C ALA A 456 -5.01 -1.86 -11.15
N ALA A 457 -5.13 -2.97 -11.88
CA ALA A 457 -6.10 -3.14 -12.95
C ALA A 457 -7.55 -3.12 -12.42
N ALA A 458 -7.80 -3.75 -11.28
CA ALA A 458 -9.10 -3.70 -10.62
C ALA A 458 -9.46 -2.26 -10.21
N TYR A 459 -8.53 -1.56 -9.56
CA TYR A 459 -8.73 -0.17 -9.15
C TYR A 459 -8.92 0.78 -10.35
N ALA A 460 -8.12 0.63 -11.40
CA ALA A 460 -8.24 1.45 -12.61
C ALA A 460 -9.61 1.26 -13.28
N LEU A 461 -10.13 0.02 -13.29
CA LEU A 461 -11.43 -0.29 -13.89
C LEU A 461 -12.59 0.41 -13.18
N GLU A 462 -12.55 0.48 -11.84
CA GLU A 462 -13.49 1.27 -11.03
C GLU A 462 -13.47 2.76 -11.37
N ARG A 463 -12.37 3.25 -11.95
CA ARG A 463 -12.19 4.64 -12.42
C ARG A 463 -12.45 4.83 -13.92
N GLY A 464 -13.05 3.85 -14.57
CA GLY A 464 -13.37 3.90 -16.00
C GLY A 464 -12.13 3.77 -16.90
N LEU A 465 -11.06 3.16 -16.40
CA LEU A 465 -9.82 2.91 -17.13
C LEU A 465 -9.52 1.41 -17.21
N ILE A 466 -9.19 0.91 -18.39
CA ILE A 466 -8.61 -0.42 -18.55
C ILE A 466 -7.09 -0.28 -18.54
N LEU A 467 -6.43 -0.93 -17.58
CA LEU A 467 -5.00 -1.18 -17.61
C LEU A 467 -4.75 -2.42 -18.49
N ALA A 468 -4.24 -2.24 -19.69
CA ALA A 468 -4.05 -3.32 -20.66
C ALA A 468 -2.79 -4.15 -20.36
N ASP A 469 -1.69 -3.43 -20.13
CA ASP A 469 -0.41 -3.97 -19.67
C ASP A 469 0.39 -2.89 -18.92
N THR A 470 1.39 -3.34 -18.17
CA THR A 470 2.32 -2.47 -17.45
C THR A 470 3.68 -3.11 -17.32
N LYS A 471 4.71 -2.29 -17.13
CA LYS A 471 6.08 -2.70 -16.84
C LYS A 471 6.49 -2.25 -15.44
N PHE A 472 6.98 -3.18 -14.63
CA PHE A 472 7.60 -2.89 -13.35
C PHE A 472 9.11 -3.09 -13.40
N GLU A 473 9.84 -2.41 -12.52
CA GLU A 473 11.24 -2.70 -12.22
C GLU A 473 11.39 -2.97 -10.72
N PHE A 474 12.31 -3.88 -10.39
CA PHE A 474 12.55 -4.28 -9.02
C PHE A 474 14.02 -4.09 -8.64
N GLY A 475 14.23 -3.78 -7.37
CA GLY A 475 15.55 -3.62 -6.79
C GLY A 475 15.74 -4.50 -5.56
N LEU A 476 17.00 -4.81 -5.26
CA LEU A 476 17.44 -5.48 -4.04
C LEU A 476 18.06 -4.44 -3.12
N LEU A 477 17.37 -4.14 -2.03
CA LEU A 477 17.82 -3.24 -0.98
C LEU A 477 18.59 -4.03 0.07
N ASP A 478 19.78 -3.54 0.44
CA ASP A 478 20.53 -4.12 1.56
C ASP A 478 19.82 -3.82 2.89
N THR A 479 19.62 -4.86 3.70
CA THR A 479 19.04 -4.78 5.04
C THR A 479 19.92 -5.54 6.04
N PRO A 480 19.77 -5.33 7.36
CA PRO A 480 20.50 -6.11 8.37
C PRO A 480 20.31 -7.63 8.25
N ASN A 481 19.20 -8.07 7.62
CA ASN A 481 18.83 -9.49 7.48
C ASN A 481 19.09 -10.03 6.06
N GLY A 482 19.86 -9.29 5.22
CA GLY A 482 20.13 -9.65 3.83
C GLY A 482 19.44 -8.73 2.83
N LYS A 483 19.25 -9.18 1.60
CA LYS A 483 18.65 -8.37 0.53
C LYS A 483 17.13 -8.48 0.54
N GLN A 484 16.44 -7.34 0.45
CA GLN A 484 14.99 -7.25 0.34
C GLN A 484 14.58 -6.80 -1.07
N LEU A 485 13.65 -7.51 -1.68
CA LEU A 485 13.03 -7.09 -2.93
C LEU A 485 12.11 -5.88 -2.68
N ILE A 486 12.28 -4.83 -3.48
CA ILE A 486 11.46 -3.62 -3.44
C ILE A 486 11.05 -3.19 -4.84
N LEU A 487 9.89 -2.53 -4.96
CA LEU A 487 9.46 -1.86 -6.20
C LEU A 487 10.22 -0.55 -6.39
N ILE A 488 10.77 -0.34 -7.58
CA ILE A 488 11.58 0.84 -7.92
C ILE A 488 11.06 1.52 -9.19
N ASP A 489 11.83 2.50 -9.69
CA ASP A 489 11.55 3.24 -10.92
C ASP A 489 10.28 4.10 -10.86
N GLU A 490 9.47 4.13 -11.92
CA GLU A 490 8.10 4.66 -11.90
C GLU A 490 7.09 3.52 -11.83
N ALA A 491 5.87 3.82 -11.36
CA ALA A 491 4.83 2.82 -11.22
C ALA A 491 3.55 3.27 -11.93
N LEU A 492 3.10 2.45 -12.89
CA LEU A 492 1.74 2.49 -13.45
C LEU A 492 1.36 3.84 -14.09
N THR A 493 2.32 4.50 -14.71
CA THR A 493 2.14 5.74 -15.46
C THR A 493 1.80 5.47 -16.93
N PRO A 494 1.34 6.46 -17.69
CA PRO A 494 1.20 6.34 -19.15
C PRO A 494 2.53 6.16 -19.91
N ASP A 495 3.69 6.33 -19.27
CA ASP A 495 4.98 6.00 -19.86
C ASP A 495 5.32 4.51 -19.70
N SER A 496 4.89 3.90 -18.59
CA SER A 496 5.16 2.48 -18.23
C SER A 496 4.02 1.52 -18.56
N SER A 497 2.85 2.04 -18.92
CA SER A 497 1.60 1.27 -18.97
C SER A 497 0.70 1.70 -20.11
N ARG A 498 -0.17 0.79 -20.56
CA ARG A 498 -1.24 1.09 -21.50
C ARG A 498 -2.57 1.29 -20.81
N TYR A 499 -3.13 2.49 -20.93
CA TYR A 499 -4.44 2.85 -20.37
C TYR A 499 -5.45 3.12 -21.49
N TRP A 500 -6.59 2.43 -21.43
CA TRP A 500 -7.71 2.63 -22.35
C TRP A 500 -8.96 3.13 -21.62
N ALA A 501 -9.83 3.84 -22.32
CA ALA A 501 -11.12 4.23 -21.77
C ALA A 501 -12.03 2.99 -21.73
N ALA A 502 -12.53 2.65 -20.54
CA ALA A 502 -13.43 1.50 -20.42
C ALA A 502 -14.74 1.69 -21.21
N ALA A 503 -15.18 2.94 -21.37
CA ALA A 503 -16.41 3.29 -22.11
C ALA A 503 -16.29 3.05 -23.62
N ASP A 504 -15.08 3.15 -24.18
CA ASP A 504 -14.83 3.04 -25.63
C ASP A 504 -14.24 1.67 -26.02
N TYR A 505 -14.10 0.78 -25.04
CA TYR A 505 -13.44 -0.51 -25.22
C TYR A 505 -14.26 -1.47 -26.06
N GLU A 506 -13.64 -2.01 -27.12
CA GLU A 506 -14.21 -3.07 -27.93
C GLU A 506 -13.11 -4.01 -28.43
N ALA A 507 -13.21 -5.30 -28.11
CA ALA A 507 -12.27 -6.31 -28.59
C ALA A 507 -12.37 -6.47 -30.13
N GLY A 508 -11.24 -6.75 -30.76
CA GLY A 508 -11.13 -6.92 -32.22
C GLY A 508 -10.58 -5.71 -32.97
N LYS A 509 -10.30 -4.60 -32.27
CA LYS A 509 -9.71 -3.39 -32.87
C LYS A 509 -8.63 -2.76 -31.98
N PRO A 510 -7.81 -1.84 -32.52
CA PRO A 510 -6.97 -0.96 -31.71
C PRO A 510 -7.82 -0.07 -30.79
N GLN A 511 -7.30 0.25 -29.61
CA GLN A 511 -8.01 1.04 -28.61
C GLN A 511 -7.50 2.48 -28.55
N PRO A 512 -8.38 3.48 -28.38
CA PRO A 512 -7.98 4.81 -27.96
C PRO A 512 -7.22 4.74 -26.64
N SER A 513 -6.05 5.37 -26.61
CA SER A 513 -5.12 5.25 -25.51
C SER A 513 -4.84 6.62 -24.87
N PHE A 514 -4.63 6.59 -23.56
CA PHE A 514 -4.17 7.72 -22.74
C PHE A 514 -2.65 7.75 -22.57
N ASP A 515 -1.93 6.86 -23.24
CA ASP A 515 -0.50 6.65 -23.14
C ASP A 515 0.25 7.09 -24.41
N LYS A 516 1.53 6.73 -24.49
CA LYS A 516 2.40 7.02 -25.65
C LYS A 516 1.83 6.55 -26.99
N GLN A 517 0.83 5.66 -27.02
CA GLN A 517 0.26 5.15 -28.25
C GLN A 517 -0.33 6.27 -29.13
N TYR A 518 -0.95 7.31 -28.56
CA TYR A 518 -1.42 8.47 -29.34
C TYR A 518 -0.30 9.11 -30.17
N LEU A 519 0.84 9.38 -29.53
CA LEU A 519 2.00 9.96 -30.20
C LEU A 519 2.61 8.98 -31.22
N ARG A 520 2.65 7.68 -30.90
CA ARG A 520 3.15 6.65 -31.83
C ARG A 520 2.30 6.59 -33.10
N ASP A 521 0.98 6.64 -32.96
CA ASP A 521 0.05 6.59 -34.08
C ASP A 521 0.16 7.85 -34.95
N TRP A 522 0.31 9.03 -34.32
CA TRP A 522 0.57 10.29 -35.03
C TRP A 522 1.89 10.23 -35.82
N LEU A 523 2.99 9.78 -35.20
CA LEU A 523 4.29 9.64 -35.87
C LEU A 523 4.23 8.64 -37.04
N ILE A 524 3.46 7.56 -36.93
CA ILE A 524 3.25 6.61 -38.03
C ILE A 524 2.49 7.29 -39.17
N LYS A 525 1.38 7.98 -38.85
CA LYS A 525 0.53 8.68 -39.83
C LYS A 525 1.31 9.75 -40.61
N GLU A 526 2.16 10.51 -39.93
CA GLU A 526 2.98 11.56 -40.52
C GLU A 526 4.28 11.03 -41.16
N ASN A 527 4.49 9.71 -41.17
CA ASN A 527 5.70 9.06 -41.70
C ASN A 527 7.00 9.57 -41.02
N LEU A 528 6.93 9.77 -39.71
CA LEU A 528 8.00 10.22 -38.81
C LEU A 528 8.46 9.13 -37.84
N LYS A 529 7.98 7.89 -38.00
CA LYS A 529 8.38 6.75 -37.17
C LYS A 529 9.91 6.59 -37.13
N GLY A 530 10.49 6.71 -35.92
CA GLY A 530 11.92 6.50 -35.69
C GLY A 530 12.83 7.59 -36.27
N LYS A 531 12.28 8.71 -36.75
CA LYS A 531 13.10 9.84 -37.20
C LYS A 531 13.62 10.63 -36.00
N GLU A 532 14.88 11.03 -36.09
CA GLU A 532 15.52 11.99 -35.19
C GLU A 532 15.00 13.42 -35.44
N ASP A 533 15.26 14.31 -34.48
CA ASP A 533 14.96 15.74 -34.56
C ASP A 533 13.49 16.12 -34.83
N VAL A 534 12.55 15.27 -34.44
CA VAL A 534 11.12 15.54 -34.61
C VAL A 534 10.65 16.57 -33.58
N THR A 535 10.08 17.68 -34.08
CA THR A 535 9.38 18.68 -33.25
C THR A 535 7.88 18.47 -33.36
N LEU A 536 7.21 18.27 -32.23
CA LEU A 536 5.77 18.05 -32.16
C LEU A 536 5.02 19.37 -32.35
N PRO A 537 4.00 19.42 -33.24
CA PRO A 537 3.07 20.55 -33.33
C PRO A 537 2.34 20.84 -32.01
N GLU A 538 1.91 22.07 -31.81
CA GLU A 538 1.29 22.52 -30.55
C GLU A 538 0.01 21.75 -30.19
N ASP A 539 -0.81 21.40 -31.18
CA ASP A 539 -2.03 20.60 -31.01
C ASP A 539 -1.71 19.17 -30.54
N VAL A 540 -0.65 18.56 -31.09
CA VAL A 540 -0.17 17.24 -30.66
C VAL A 540 0.37 17.30 -29.24
N VAL A 541 1.11 18.36 -28.88
CA VAL A 541 1.58 18.60 -27.52
C VAL A 541 0.42 18.77 -26.54
N ALA A 542 -0.56 19.59 -26.89
CA ALA A 542 -1.74 19.86 -26.05
C ALA A 542 -2.60 18.61 -25.84
N GLU A 543 -2.85 17.83 -26.90
CA GLU A 543 -3.62 16.59 -26.82
C GLU A 543 -2.88 15.52 -26.01
N THR A 544 -1.57 15.37 -26.22
CA THR A 544 -0.74 14.46 -25.43
C THR A 544 -0.76 14.86 -23.95
N LYS A 545 -0.61 16.15 -23.65
CA LYS A 545 -0.72 16.67 -22.28
C LYS A 545 -2.09 16.34 -21.67
N SER A 546 -3.17 16.61 -22.41
CA SER A 546 -4.54 16.36 -21.95
C SER A 546 -4.77 14.90 -21.60
N LYS A 547 -4.28 13.96 -22.41
CA LYS A 547 -4.38 12.51 -22.15
C LYS A 547 -3.68 12.09 -20.86
N TYR A 548 -2.50 12.64 -20.58
CA TYR A 548 -1.73 12.32 -19.37
C TYR A 548 -2.41 12.89 -18.13
N GLU A 549 -2.88 14.14 -18.20
CA GLU A 549 -3.66 14.77 -17.13
C GLU A 549 -4.97 14.02 -16.88
N GLU A 550 -5.64 13.54 -17.92
CA GLU A 550 -6.86 12.76 -17.82
C GLU A 550 -6.63 11.40 -17.15
N ALA A 551 -5.58 10.67 -17.54
CA ALA A 551 -5.20 9.42 -16.87
C ALA A 551 -4.95 9.66 -15.38
N ARG A 552 -4.17 10.70 -15.03
CA ARG A 552 -3.92 11.10 -13.64
C ARG A 552 -5.21 11.41 -12.89
N ASP A 553 -6.04 12.28 -13.45
CA ASP A 553 -7.27 12.76 -12.82
C ASP A 553 -8.26 11.62 -12.56
N ARG A 554 -8.42 10.70 -13.52
CA ARG A 554 -9.28 9.52 -13.37
C ARG A 554 -8.73 8.55 -12.31
N VAL A 555 -7.45 8.19 -12.37
CA VAL A 555 -6.80 7.29 -11.38
C VAL A 555 -6.93 7.85 -9.96
N MET A 556 -6.61 9.14 -9.79
CA MET A 556 -6.59 9.77 -8.48
C MET A 556 -7.99 10.27 -8.04
N GLY A 557 -8.98 10.24 -8.93
CA GLY A 557 -10.35 10.63 -8.61
C GLY A 557 -10.55 12.11 -8.36
N ARG A 558 -9.81 12.97 -9.06
CA ARG A 558 -9.78 14.42 -8.82
C ARG A 558 -9.61 15.18 -10.13
N GLY A 559 -9.75 16.50 -10.09
CA GLY A 559 -9.62 17.35 -11.27
C GLY A 559 -10.85 17.30 -12.18
N LYS A 560 -10.72 17.89 -13.37
CA LYS A 560 -11.85 18.10 -14.29
C LYS A 560 -12.39 16.81 -14.90
N PHE A 561 -11.61 15.72 -14.85
CA PHE A 561 -11.96 14.40 -15.38
C PHE A 561 -12.33 13.39 -14.29
N ALA A 562 -12.52 13.82 -13.03
CA ALA A 562 -13.02 12.93 -11.99
C ALA A 562 -14.37 12.34 -12.41
N ALA A 563 -14.54 11.02 -12.29
CA ALA A 563 -15.81 10.37 -12.54
C ALA A 563 -16.90 11.05 -11.69
N LYS A 564 -17.95 11.57 -12.35
CA LYS A 564 -19.14 12.07 -11.64
C LYS A 564 -19.72 10.90 -10.85
N LYS A 565 -19.69 11.03 -9.52
CA LYS A 565 -20.26 10.04 -8.60
C LYS A 565 -21.75 9.85 -8.83
#